data_AF-A0A9P7AMN3-F1
#
_entry.id   AF-A0A9P7AMN3-F1
#
_cell.length_a   1.000
_cell.length_b   1.000
_cell.length_c   1.000
_cell.angle_alpha   90.00
_cell.angle_beta   90.00
_cell.angle_gamma   90.00
#
_symmetry.space_group_name_H-M   'P 1'
#
loop_
_entity.id
_entity.type
_entity.pdbx_description
1 polymer ?
#
loop_
_entity_poly.entity_id
_entity_poly.type
_entity_poly.pdbx_seq_one_letter_code
_entity_poly.pdbx_strand_id
1 'polypeptide(L)'
;MCQHQITSQDIADTYQLLCTWEREFELLYYQLKEDHLQMVRPCVHQTSHLVSETIQKGPPICYAQWTMERMIGNLGQEIRQPSQPYANLSQEGVRRCRVNTLLSAMPELGDPPKGLPPGAVDLGDGYILLHKQDRYPLFPAVGDVAEAIQDFLGHGRILPCIKRWARLLLPNGQVARSAWRETLKSLEQTRMSRNVKHEGQYRFGEVLYFTRLAVKADTDHDDDWRFADVAVIRMYSLPDEDLLRLSSHTVASCTHLDTVSIVDVKQIISIVVMVPHRPTLPSGVTEDCFFMVEKPGLDVSNLGVPYGHGAGEDNDDNDIDNEGIE
;
A
#
# COMPACT_ATOMS: atom_id res chain seq x y z
N MET A 1 4.31 -11.79 -6.51
CA MET A 1 2.87 -11.47 -6.64
C MET A 1 2.17 -11.58 -5.29
N CYS A 2 2.14 -10.48 -4.55
CA CYS A 2 1.50 -10.42 -3.22
C CYS A 2 0.06 -9.86 -3.29
N GLN A 3 -0.58 -10.14 -4.43
CA GLN A 3 -1.87 -9.63 -4.94
C GLN A 3 -3.10 -10.11 -4.21
N HIS A 4 -4.10 -9.29 -3.90
CA HIS A 4 -5.47 -9.82 -3.75
C HIS A 4 -6.20 -9.79 -5.09
N GLN A 5 -6.09 -8.68 -5.81
CA GLN A 5 -6.67 -8.50 -7.14
C GLN A 5 -5.55 -8.16 -8.12
N ILE A 6 -5.61 -8.75 -9.31
CA ILE A 6 -4.64 -8.53 -10.38
C ILE A 6 -5.45 -8.39 -11.66
N THR A 7 -5.28 -7.29 -12.38
CA THR A 7 -6.01 -7.06 -13.63
C THR A 7 -5.40 -7.87 -14.78
N SER A 8 -6.17 -8.11 -15.84
CA SER A 8 -5.64 -8.79 -17.03
C SER A 8 -4.48 -8.05 -17.67
N GLN A 9 -4.47 -6.71 -17.59
CA GLN A 9 -3.36 -5.90 -18.08
C GLN A 9 -2.10 -6.12 -17.22
N ASP A 10 -2.24 -6.10 -15.88
CA ASP A 10 -1.11 -6.36 -14.99
C ASP A 10 -0.50 -7.75 -15.24
N ILE A 11 -1.34 -8.75 -15.55
CA ILE A 11 -0.90 -10.11 -15.89
C ILE A 11 -0.06 -10.10 -17.18
N ALA A 12 -0.52 -9.42 -18.22
CA ALA A 12 0.18 -9.32 -19.50
C ALA A 12 1.53 -8.60 -19.34
N ASP A 13 1.54 -7.46 -18.66
CA ASP A 13 2.74 -6.66 -18.41
C ASP A 13 3.74 -7.45 -17.55
N THR A 14 3.26 -8.12 -16.49
CA THR A 14 4.09 -8.96 -15.62
C THR A 14 4.70 -10.12 -16.40
N TYR A 15 3.95 -10.75 -17.32
CA TYR A 15 4.48 -11.85 -18.13
C TYR A 15 5.66 -11.39 -18.99
N GLN A 16 5.49 -10.27 -19.70
CA GLN A 16 6.54 -9.70 -20.52
C GLN A 16 7.78 -9.33 -19.69
N LEU A 17 7.58 -8.67 -18.54
CA LEU A 17 8.68 -8.29 -17.65
C LEU A 17 9.45 -9.50 -17.11
N LEU A 18 8.75 -10.55 -16.68
CA LEU A 18 9.39 -11.75 -16.13
C LEU A 18 10.13 -12.56 -17.20
N CYS A 19 9.57 -12.70 -18.41
CA CYS A 19 10.26 -13.34 -19.52
C CYS A 19 11.48 -12.53 -19.98
N THR A 20 11.36 -11.21 -20.03
CA THR A 20 12.48 -10.32 -20.39
C THR A 20 13.59 -10.43 -19.34
N TRP A 21 13.23 -10.41 -18.05
CA TRP A 21 14.17 -10.59 -16.95
C TRP A 21 14.88 -11.95 -17.02
N GLU A 22 14.16 -13.05 -17.27
CA GLU A 22 14.76 -14.39 -17.38
C GLU A 22 15.78 -14.40 -18.52
N ARG A 23 15.42 -13.82 -19.68
CA ARG A 23 16.30 -13.73 -20.84
C ARG A 23 17.55 -12.89 -20.55
N GLU A 24 17.41 -11.73 -19.93
CA GLU A 24 18.54 -10.87 -19.56
C GLU A 24 19.45 -11.54 -18.52
N PHE A 25 18.85 -12.22 -17.53
CA PHE A 25 19.60 -12.99 -16.55
C PHE A 25 20.44 -14.08 -17.22
N GLU A 26 19.84 -14.83 -18.15
CA GLU A 26 20.55 -15.84 -18.92
C GLU A 26 21.68 -15.25 -19.73
N LEU A 27 21.47 -14.12 -20.41
CA LEU A 27 22.52 -13.47 -21.21
C LEU A 27 23.68 -12.96 -20.35
N LEU A 28 23.39 -12.38 -19.18
CA LEU A 28 24.40 -11.80 -18.29
C LEU A 28 25.20 -12.87 -17.53
N TYR A 29 24.50 -13.82 -16.91
CA TYR A 29 25.11 -14.77 -15.97
C TYR A 29 25.35 -16.16 -16.59
N TYR A 30 24.37 -16.72 -17.29
CA TYR A 30 24.49 -18.06 -17.89
C TYR A 30 25.32 -18.04 -19.18
N GLN A 31 25.19 -17.00 -20.00
CA GLN A 31 25.88 -16.81 -21.29
C GLN A 31 25.71 -17.98 -22.27
N LEU A 32 24.71 -18.85 -22.06
CA LEU A 32 24.51 -20.08 -22.82
C LEU A 32 25.73 -21.03 -22.78
N LYS A 33 26.51 -21.00 -21.70
CA LYS A 33 27.69 -21.86 -21.54
C LYS A 33 27.39 -22.99 -20.59
N GLU A 34 27.75 -24.21 -20.97
CA GLU A 34 27.48 -25.43 -20.19
C GLU A 34 28.08 -25.37 -18.77
N ASP A 35 29.26 -24.79 -18.63
CA ASP A 35 29.97 -24.60 -17.35
C ASP A 35 29.30 -23.58 -16.41
N HIS A 36 28.30 -22.84 -16.88
CA HIS A 36 27.53 -21.86 -16.11
C HIS A 36 26.10 -22.32 -15.78
N LEU A 37 25.71 -23.53 -16.14
CA LEU A 37 24.34 -24.04 -15.97
C LEU A 37 23.83 -23.94 -14.52
N GLN A 38 24.73 -24.08 -13.53
CA GLN A 38 24.41 -23.92 -12.11
C GLN A 38 23.82 -22.54 -11.73
N MET A 39 24.02 -21.52 -12.57
CA MET A 39 23.46 -20.18 -12.34
C MET A 39 21.95 -20.15 -12.58
N VAL A 40 21.43 -21.01 -13.47
CA VAL A 40 19.99 -21.13 -13.77
C VAL A 40 19.34 -22.06 -12.75
N ARG A 41 19.21 -21.58 -11.51
CA ARG A 41 18.54 -22.34 -10.45
C ARG A 41 17.05 -22.49 -10.76
N PRO A 42 16.37 -23.53 -10.23
CA PRO A 42 14.92 -23.69 -10.39
C PRO A 42 14.14 -22.44 -9.98
N CYS A 43 14.58 -21.69 -8.97
CA CYS A 43 13.92 -20.45 -8.56
C CYS A 43 14.00 -19.32 -9.60
N VAL A 44 15.01 -19.32 -10.47
CA VAL A 44 15.14 -18.38 -11.60
C VAL A 44 14.12 -18.75 -12.67
N HIS A 45 14.10 -20.02 -13.10
CA HIS A 45 13.15 -20.48 -14.11
C HIS A 45 11.69 -20.43 -13.61
N GLN A 46 11.46 -20.65 -12.33
CA GLN A 46 10.12 -20.64 -11.76
C GLN A 46 9.45 -19.25 -11.84
N THR A 47 10.21 -18.16 -12.02
CA THR A 47 9.61 -16.83 -12.13
C THR A 47 8.73 -16.69 -13.37
N SER A 48 9.12 -17.24 -14.53
CA SER A 48 8.31 -17.16 -15.75
C SER A 48 7.00 -17.96 -15.66
N HIS A 49 6.95 -18.98 -14.79
CA HIS A 49 5.73 -19.74 -14.53
C HIS A 49 4.73 -19.03 -13.60
N LEU A 50 5.16 -18.01 -12.85
CA LEU A 50 4.32 -17.36 -11.86
C LEU A 50 3.03 -16.80 -12.45
N VAL A 51 3.08 -16.24 -13.67
CA VAL A 51 1.89 -15.69 -14.33
C VAL A 51 0.88 -16.77 -14.69
N SER A 52 1.33 -17.85 -15.33
CA SER A 52 0.47 -19.00 -15.65
C SER A 52 -0.14 -19.61 -14.40
N GLU A 53 0.64 -19.73 -13.32
CA GLU A 53 0.13 -20.19 -12.04
C GLU A 53 -0.91 -19.23 -11.44
N THR A 54 -0.70 -17.92 -11.52
CA THR A 54 -1.67 -16.93 -11.05
C THR A 54 -2.98 -16.99 -11.81
N ILE A 55 -2.95 -17.23 -13.13
CA ILE A 55 -4.17 -17.41 -13.94
C ILE A 55 -4.93 -18.66 -13.49
N GLN A 56 -4.21 -19.76 -13.22
CA GLN A 56 -4.84 -21.05 -12.90
C GLN A 56 -5.31 -21.16 -11.44
N LYS A 57 -4.52 -20.64 -10.49
CA LYS A 57 -4.69 -20.88 -9.04
C LYS A 57 -4.93 -19.59 -8.25
N GLY A 58 -4.83 -18.43 -8.88
CA GLY A 58 -4.77 -17.14 -8.21
C GLY A 58 -3.37 -16.82 -7.66
N PRO A 59 -3.20 -15.64 -7.03
CA PRO A 59 -1.90 -15.17 -6.56
C PRO A 59 -1.23 -16.16 -5.57
N PRO A 60 0.09 -16.46 -5.71
CA PRO A 60 0.80 -17.39 -4.82
C PRO A 60 0.72 -17.06 -3.33
N ILE A 61 0.64 -15.77 -2.99
CA ILE A 61 0.49 -15.36 -1.59
C ILE A 61 -0.83 -15.86 -0.99
N CYS A 62 -1.91 -15.91 -1.79
CA CYS A 62 -3.24 -16.29 -1.34
C CYS A 62 -3.34 -17.81 -1.15
N TYR A 63 -2.98 -18.59 -2.17
CA TYR A 63 -3.20 -20.03 -2.13
C TYR A 63 -2.11 -20.79 -1.33
N ALA A 64 -0.89 -20.27 -1.26
CA ALA A 64 0.21 -20.93 -0.55
C ALA A 64 0.53 -20.23 0.77
N GLN A 65 1.14 -19.03 0.71
CA GLN A 65 1.75 -18.42 1.90
C GLN A 65 0.73 -18.13 3.01
N TRP A 66 -0.35 -17.41 2.72
CA TRP A 66 -1.37 -17.11 3.73
C TRP A 66 -2.10 -18.34 4.22
N THR A 67 -2.36 -19.30 3.33
CA THR A 67 -2.97 -20.58 3.73
C THR A 67 -2.08 -21.30 4.74
N MET A 68 -0.76 -21.35 4.49
CA MET A 68 0.21 -21.92 5.43
C MET A 68 0.33 -21.11 6.71
N GLU A 69 0.48 -19.77 6.65
CA GLU A 69 0.57 -18.91 7.83
C GLU A 69 -0.68 -19.00 8.72
N ARG A 70 -1.87 -19.00 8.10
CA ARG A 70 -3.15 -19.20 8.79
C ARG A 70 -3.21 -20.56 9.44
N MET A 71 -2.77 -21.61 8.74
CA MET A 71 -2.73 -22.97 9.30
C MET A 71 -1.77 -23.06 10.48
N ILE A 72 -0.57 -22.48 10.37
CA ILE A 72 0.42 -22.41 11.46
C ILE A 72 -0.17 -21.67 12.66
N GLY A 73 -0.80 -20.51 12.45
CA GLY A 73 -1.43 -19.74 13.52
C GLY A 73 -2.57 -20.50 14.20
N ASN A 74 -3.40 -21.17 13.41
CA ASN A 74 -4.49 -22.02 13.92
C ASN A 74 -3.93 -23.18 14.76
N LEU A 75 -2.99 -23.95 14.21
CA LEU A 75 -2.36 -25.07 14.91
C LEU A 75 -1.62 -24.61 16.17
N GLY A 76 -0.89 -23.49 16.11
CA GLY A 76 -0.18 -22.94 17.27
C GLY A 76 -1.12 -22.57 18.42
N GLN A 77 -2.35 -22.14 18.13
CA GLN A 77 -3.35 -21.88 19.17
C GLN A 77 -3.92 -23.17 19.78
N GLU A 78 -3.89 -24.29 19.05
CA GLU A 78 -4.50 -25.57 19.44
C GLU A 78 -3.49 -26.52 20.09
N ILE A 79 -2.20 -26.43 19.75
CA ILE A 79 -1.13 -27.27 20.31
C ILE A 79 -0.64 -26.63 21.63
N ARG A 80 -1.51 -26.54 22.65
CA ARG A 80 -1.18 -25.99 23.97
C ARG A 80 -0.77 -27.04 25.00
N GLN A 81 -0.98 -28.32 24.73
CA GLN A 81 -0.68 -29.41 25.66
C GLN A 81 0.66 -30.09 25.29
N PRO A 82 1.70 -30.01 26.14
CA PRO A 82 3.01 -30.59 25.84
C PRO A 82 3.04 -32.12 25.93
N SER A 83 2.09 -32.75 26.64
CA SER A 83 2.09 -34.20 26.88
C SER A 83 1.30 -35.02 25.86
N GLN A 84 0.22 -34.47 25.28
CA GLN A 84 -0.64 -35.15 24.30
C GLN A 84 -1.14 -34.20 23.20
N PRO A 85 -0.23 -33.61 22.40
CA PRO A 85 -0.58 -32.56 21.44
C PRO A 85 -1.58 -33.03 20.38
N TYR A 86 -1.46 -34.25 19.87
CA TYR A 86 -2.33 -34.78 18.82
C TYR A 86 -3.77 -35.07 19.30
N ALA A 87 -3.92 -35.55 20.54
CA ALA A 87 -5.24 -35.81 21.12
C ALA A 87 -6.00 -34.50 21.33
N ASN A 88 -5.32 -33.47 21.86
CA ASN A 88 -5.91 -32.15 22.04
C ASN A 88 -6.27 -31.50 20.69
N LEU A 89 -5.35 -31.57 19.72
CA LEU A 89 -5.59 -31.05 18.36
C LEU A 89 -6.83 -31.69 17.72
N SER A 90 -6.98 -33.01 17.85
CA SER A 90 -8.14 -33.74 17.31
C SER A 90 -9.45 -33.27 17.94
N GLN A 91 -9.48 -33.08 19.27
CA GLN A 91 -10.67 -32.60 19.98
C GLN A 91 -11.03 -31.15 19.60
N GLU A 92 -10.03 -30.28 19.48
CA GLU A 92 -10.26 -28.88 19.12
C GLU A 92 -10.72 -28.75 17.65
N GLY A 93 -10.21 -29.60 16.75
CA GLY A 93 -10.72 -29.72 15.39
C GLY A 93 -12.21 -30.09 15.35
N VAL A 94 -12.63 -31.12 16.11
CA VAL A 94 -14.04 -31.51 16.24
C VAL A 94 -14.88 -30.36 16.80
N ARG A 95 -14.37 -29.65 17.81
CA ARG A 95 -15.06 -28.51 18.41
C ARG A 95 -15.27 -27.38 17.41
N ARG A 96 -14.24 -27.01 16.64
CA ARG A 96 -14.35 -26.00 15.58
C ARG A 96 -15.34 -26.40 14.49
N CYS A 97 -15.32 -27.65 14.04
CA CYS A 97 -16.30 -28.16 13.08
C CYS A 97 -17.72 -27.98 13.61
N ARG A 98 -17.98 -28.35 14.89
CA ARG A 98 -19.30 -28.17 15.51
C ARG A 98 -19.72 -26.69 15.57
N VAL A 99 -18.81 -25.80 15.98
CA VAL A 99 -19.09 -24.34 16.02
C VAL A 99 -19.36 -23.81 14.61
N ASN A 100 -18.54 -24.16 13.62
CA ASN A 100 -18.72 -23.73 12.23
C ASN A 100 -20.02 -24.27 11.63
N THR A 101 -20.40 -25.52 11.92
CA THR A 101 -21.69 -26.09 11.52
C THR A 101 -22.85 -25.30 12.13
N LEU A 102 -22.77 -24.96 13.42
CA LEU A 102 -23.79 -24.14 14.08
C LEU A 102 -23.86 -22.73 13.49
N LEU A 103 -22.73 -22.05 13.31
CA LEU A 103 -22.69 -20.71 12.71
C LEU A 103 -23.17 -20.70 11.25
N SER A 104 -22.92 -21.80 10.51
CA SER A 104 -23.42 -21.94 9.14
C SER A 104 -24.93 -22.20 9.09
N ALA A 105 -25.50 -22.90 10.08
CA ALA A 105 -26.93 -23.18 10.15
C ALA A 105 -27.73 -22.04 10.80
N MET A 106 -27.09 -21.29 11.72
CA MET A 106 -27.67 -20.21 12.52
C MET A 106 -26.70 -19.02 12.59
N PRO A 107 -26.57 -18.23 11.51
CA PRO A 107 -25.64 -17.10 11.44
C PRO A 107 -25.84 -16.05 12.54
N GLU A 108 -27.05 -15.95 13.11
CA GLU A 108 -27.41 -15.04 14.20
C GLU A 108 -26.70 -15.34 15.54
N LEU A 109 -26.12 -16.54 15.70
CA LEU A 109 -25.29 -16.89 16.85
C LEU A 109 -23.87 -16.30 16.76
N GLY A 110 -23.48 -15.77 15.60
CA GLY A 110 -22.21 -15.09 15.43
C GLY A 110 -22.14 -13.80 16.24
N ASP A 111 -20.92 -13.38 16.61
CA ASP A 111 -20.73 -12.08 17.22
C ASP A 111 -21.26 -10.99 16.26
N PRO A 112 -22.13 -10.07 16.71
CA PRO A 112 -22.53 -8.95 15.88
C PRO A 112 -21.28 -8.15 15.48
N PRO A 113 -21.27 -7.52 14.29
CA PRO A 113 -20.15 -6.71 13.86
C PRO A 113 -19.83 -5.70 14.94
N LYS A 114 -18.58 -5.73 15.43
CA LYS A 114 -18.11 -4.77 16.44
C LYS A 114 -18.35 -3.37 15.88
N GLY A 115 -19.25 -2.62 16.50
CA GLY A 115 -19.47 -1.23 16.16
C GLY A 115 -18.18 -0.41 16.31
N LEU A 116 -18.22 0.83 15.84
CA LEU A 116 -17.08 1.73 15.97
C LEU A 116 -16.63 1.85 17.44
N PRO A 117 -15.31 1.84 17.70
CA PRO A 117 -14.83 1.97 19.06
C PRO A 117 -15.27 3.33 19.64
N PRO A 118 -15.54 3.42 20.95
CA PRO A 118 -15.96 4.66 21.57
C PRO A 118 -15.02 5.83 21.25
N GLY A 119 -15.60 6.96 20.84
CA GLY A 119 -14.85 8.15 20.47
C GLY A 119 -14.16 8.09 19.11
N ALA A 120 -14.47 7.10 18.27
CA ALA A 120 -14.20 7.20 16.85
C ALA A 120 -15.18 8.17 16.18
N VAL A 121 -14.73 8.83 15.10
CA VAL A 121 -15.54 9.75 14.31
C VAL A 121 -15.56 9.23 12.89
N ASP A 122 -16.75 8.87 12.42
CA ASP A 122 -16.99 8.49 11.03
C ASP A 122 -16.96 9.73 10.14
N LEU A 123 -16.14 9.71 9.09
CA LEU A 123 -15.98 10.78 8.11
C LEU A 123 -16.68 10.48 6.79
N GLY A 124 -17.37 9.34 6.69
CA GLY A 124 -17.94 8.80 5.46
C GLY A 124 -16.91 8.10 4.59
N ASP A 125 -17.40 7.44 3.53
CA ASP A 125 -16.60 6.75 2.51
C ASP A 125 -15.63 5.68 3.05
N GLY A 126 -15.86 5.18 4.26
CA GLY A 126 -14.98 4.21 4.93
C GLY A 126 -13.80 4.84 5.69
N TYR A 127 -13.70 6.17 5.74
CA TYR A 127 -12.68 6.89 6.53
C TYR A 127 -13.16 7.15 7.94
N ILE A 128 -12.40 6.72 8.96
CA ILE A 128 -12.78 6.89 10.36
C ILE A 128 -11.59 7.37 11.19
N LEU A 129 -11.73 8.49 11.89
CA LEU A 129 -10.76 8.92 12.90
C LEU A 129 -10.91 8.09 14.17
N LEU A 130 -9.81 7.52 14.68
CA LEU A 130 -9.85 6.65 15.87
C LEU A 130 -9.36 7.39 17.12
N HIS A 131 -10.06 7.18 18.25
CA HIS A 131 -10.04 7.97 19.49
C HIS A 131 -8.69 8.42 20.08
N LYS A 132 -7.53 7.92 19.64
CA LYS A 132 -6.23 8.40 20.14
C LYS A 132 -5.99 9.86 19.69
N GLN A 133 -6.56 10.81 20.42
CA GLN A 133 -6.54 12.24 20.15
C GLN A 133 -6.04 13.05 21.35
N ASP A 134 -5.84 14.36 21.16
CA ASP A 134 -5.58 15.31 22.24
C ASP A 134 -6.80 15.46 23.17
N ARG A 135 -6.54 15.58 24.47
CA ARG A 135 -7.61 15.80 25.46
C ARG A 135 -8.21 17.21 25.33
N TYR A 136 -7.36 18.20 25.08
CA TYR A 136 -7.71 19.62 24.99
C TYR A 136 -7.25 20.19 23.65
N PRO A 137 -8.01 21.14 23.05
CA PRO A 137 -7.55 21.89 21.90
C PRO A 137 -6.26 22.66 22.20
N LEU A 138 -5.41 22.82 21.20
CA LEU A 138 -4.16 23.57 21.30
C LEU A 138 -3.98 24.45 20.06
N PHE A 139 -3.25 25.56 20.21
CA PHE A 139 -2.81 26.33 19.05
C PHE A 139 -1.65 25.60 18.37
N PRO A 140 -1.64 25.52 17.02
CA PRO A 140 -0.45 25.07 16.30
C PRO A 140 0.78 25.88 16.74
N ALA A 141 1.89 25.20 16.98
CA ALA A 141 3.15 25.90 17.28
C ALA A 141 3.57 26.75 16.08
N VAL A 142 4.19 27.91 16.33
CA VAL A 142 4.75 28.77 15.28
C VAL A 142 5.78 27.98 14.49
N GLY A 143 5.65 27.98 13.16
CA GLY A 143 6.54 27.25 12.24
C GLY A 143 5.83 26.81 10.95
N ASP A 144 6.50 25.93 10.21
CA ASP A 144 6.08 25.29 8.96
C ASP A 144 4.63 24.77 8.99
N VAL A 145 4.24 24.13 10.09
CA VAL A 145 2.89 23.58 10.26
C VAL A 145 1.82 24.68 10.38
N ALA A 146 2.10 25.77 11.10
CA ALA A 146 1.14 26.86 11.26
C ALA A 146 0.96 27.62 9.93
N GLU A 147 2.05 27.81 9.18
CA GLU A 147 2.03 28.40 7.84
C GLU A 147 1.21 27.53 6.87
N ALA A 148 1.45 26.21 6.85
CA ALA A 148 0.69 25.29 6.00
C ALA A 148 -0.82 25.28 6.34
N ILE A 149 -1.19 25.34 7.63
CA ILE A 149 -2.61 25.47 8.03
C ILE A 149 -3.18 26.82 7.59
N GLN A 150 -2.42 27.90 7.73
CA GLN A 150 -2.85 29.24 7.32
C GLN A 150 -3.09 29.32 5.81
N ASP A 151 -2.18 28.77 5.01
CA ASP A 151 -2.29 28.72 3.56
C ASP A 151 -3.51 27.89 3.12
N PHE A 152 -3.76 26.76 3.80
CA PHE A 152 -4.93 25.93 3.55
C PHE A 152 -6.25 26.65 3.89
N LEU A 153 -6.30 27.42 4.98
CA LEU A 153 -7.48 28.19 5.38
C LEU A 153 -7.71 29.43 4.51
N GLY A 154 -6.67 29.92 3.82
CA GLY A 154 -6.65 31.16 3.07
C GLY A 154 -6.09 32.35 3.87
N HIS A 155 -5.47 33.28 3.17
CA HIS A 155 -4.83 34.45 3.76
C HIS A 155 -5.83 35.31 4.56
N GLY A 156 -5.41 35.77 5.74
CA GLY A 156 -6.19 36.67 6.61
C GLY A 156 -7.14 35.99 7.59
N ARG A 157 -7.24 34.65 7.59
CA ARG A 157 -8.00 33.92 8.63
C ARG A 157 -7.16 33.74 9.90
N ILE A 158 -7.82 33.71 11.06
CA ILE A 158 -7.15 33.44 12.33
C ILE A 158 -6.90 31.92 12.45
N LEU A 159 -5.69 31.54 12.82
CA LEU A 159 -5.33 30.14 13.13
C LEU A 159 -6.21 29.58 14.26
N PRO A 160 -7.00 28.52 14.00
CA PRO A 160 -7.88 27.95 15.02
C PRO A 160 -7.12 27.06 16.00
N CYS A 161 -7.70 26.87 17.19
CA CYS A 161 -7.30 25.79 18.07
C CYS A 161 -7.64 24.44 17.42
N ILE A 162 -6.70 23.52 17.42
CA ILE A 162 -6.84 22.19 16.82
C ILE A 162 -6.79 21.08 17.87
N LYS A 163 -7.38 19.93 17.55
CA LYS A 163 -7.15 18.68 18.28
C LYS A 163 -6.48 17.70 17.35
N ARG A 164 -5.30 17.22 17.74
CA ARG A 164 -4.59 16.22 16.95
C ARG A 164 -5.17 14.84 17.20
N TRP A 165 -5.31 14.08 16.13
CA TRP A 165 -5.65 12.67 16.10
C TRP A 165 -4.44 11.89 15.60
N ALA A 166 -4.19 10.75 16.22
CA ALA A 166 -3.02 9.93 15.92
C ALA A 166 -3.29 8.78 14.95
N ARG A 167 -4.56 8.55 14.59
CA ARG A 167 -4.98 7.35 13.86
C ARG A 167 -6.17 7.64 12.95
N LEU A 168 -6.06 7.19 11.71
CA LEU A 168 -7.11 7.19 10.70
C LEU A 168 -7.27 5.78 10.16
N LEU A 169 -8.48 5.24 10.18
CA LEU A 169 -8.84 4.04 9.43
C LEU A 169 -9.18 4.44 7.99
N LEU A 170 -8.54 3.79 7.03
CA LEU A 170 -8.77 3.96 5.60
C LEU A 170 -9.82 2.95 5.09
N PRO A 171 -10.44 3.20 3.92
CA PRO A 171 -11.48 2.32 3.35
C PRO A 171 -10.99 0.90 3.09
N ASN A 172 -9.69 0.74 2.80
CA ASN A 172 -9.02 -0.55 2.62
C ASN A 172 -8.75 -1.31 3.95
N GLY A 173 -9.25 -0.81 5.07
CA GLY A 173 -9.10 -1.39 6.41
C GLY A 173 -7.74 -1.13 7.07
N GLN A 174 -6.84 -0.40 6.42
CA GLN A 174 -5.57 -0.01 7.02
C GLN A 174 -5.75 1.09 8.06
N VAL A 175 -4.96 1.05 9.14
CA VAL A 175 -4.94 2.12 10.15
C VAL A 175 -3.67 2.94 10.01
N ALA A 176 -3.79 4.09 9.33
CA ALA A 176 -2.72 5.07 9.23
C ALA A 176 -2.49 5.69 10.60
N ARG A 177 -1.23 5.78 11.00
CA ARG A 177 -0.80 6.38 12.27
C ARG A 177 -0.09 7.68 12.01
N SER A 178 0.31 8.36 13.09
CA SER A 178 0.99 9.64 12.97
C SER A 178 2.33 9.65 13.70
N ALA A 179 3.26 10.46 13.19
CA ALA A 179 4.57 10.70 13.78
C ALA A 179 4.42 11.14 15.23
N TRP A 180 3.46 12.02 15.53
CA TRP A 180 3.19 12.50 16.90
C TRP A 180 3.09 11.41 17.97
N ARG A 181 2.59 10.20 17.64
CA ARG A 181 2.52 9.09 18.60
C ARG A 181 3.51 7.97 18.33
N GLU A 182 3.96 7.80 17.10
CA GLU A 182 4.95 6.77 16.77
C GLU A 182 6.38 7.16 17.19
N THR A 183 6.78 8.43 17.06
CA THR A 183 8.14 8.89 17.43
C THR A 183 8.43 8.86 18.92
N LEU A 184 7.39 8.73 19.75
CA LEU A 184 7.53 8.55 21.21
C LEU A 184 8.03 7.15 21.59
N LYS A 185 8.14 6.24 20.62
CA LYS A 185 8.63 4.87 20.81
C LYS A 185 9.95 4.70 20.07
N SER A 186 10.78 3.76 20.53
CA SER A 186 11.97 3.39 19.76
C SER A 186 11.58 2.77 18.42
N LEU A 187 12.48 2.85 17.43
CA LEU A 187 12.25 2.27 16.11
C LEU A 187 12.00 0.76 16.18
N GLU A 188 12.72 0.05 17.05
CA GLU A 188 12.57 -1.40 17.27
C GLU A 188 11.18 -1.79 17.80
N GLN A 189 10.52 -0.89 18.54
CA GLN A 189 9.20 -1.12 19.12
C GLN A 189 8.06 -0.58 18.24
N THR A 190 8.38 -0.03 17.08
CA THR A 190 7.44 0.68 16.22
C THR A 190 7.30 -0.01 14.88
N ARG A 191 6.16 -0.68 14.70
CA ARG A 191 5.68 -1.00 13.35
C ARG A 191 5.15 0.28 12.72
N MET A 192 6.01 0.96 11.97
CA MET A 192 5.69 2.26 11.36
C MET A 192 4.52 2.13 10.38
N SER A 193 3.57 3.04 10.51
CA SER A 193 2.36 3.08 9.68
C SER A 193 1.91 4.52 9.42
N ARG A 194 2.86 5.45 9.45
CA ARG A 194 2.64 6.89 9.31
C ARG A 194 2.97 7.46 7.94
N ASN A 195 3.59 6.69 7.05
CA ASN A 195 3.82 7.13 5.69
C ASN A 195 2.65 6.71 4.81
N VAL A 196 2.17 7.62 3.99
CA VAL A 196 0.97 7.44 3.17
C VAL A 196 1.23 7.79 1.71
N LYS A 197 0.55 7.08 0.82
CA LYS A 197 0.32 7.49 -0.57
C LYS A 197 -0.99 8.26 -0.62
N HIS A 198 -0.99 9.39 -1.30
CA HIS A 198 -2.19 10.21 -1.48
C HIS A 198 -2.41 10.56 -2.95
N GLU A 199 -3.54 11.16 -3.27
CA GLU A 199 -3.92 11.53 -4.65
C GLU A 199 -2.82 12.32 -5.36
N GLY A 200 -2.65 11.98 -6.64
CA GLY A 200 -1.57 12.46 -7.48
C GLY A 200 -0.53 11.38 -7.78
N GLN A 201 0.19 11.59 -8.86
CA GLN A 201 1.23 10.68 -9.29
C GLN A 201 2.44 10.78 -8.35
N TYR A 202 2.90 9.65 -7.82
CA TYR A 202 4.08 9.54 -6.96
C TYR A 202 4.09 10.43 -5.71
N ARG A 203 2.93 10.75 -5.15
CA ARG A 203 2.86 11.61 -3.97
C ARG A 203 2.85 10.80 -2.69
N PHE A 204 3.90 10.98 -1.90
CA PHE A 204 4.08 10.34 -0.61
C PHE A 204 4.29 11.38 0.49
N GLY A 205 3.83 11.07 1.70
CA GLY A 205 4.05 11.94 2.85
C GLY A 205 4.10 11.17 4.17
N GLU A 206 4.88 11.68 5.11
CA GLU A 206 4.85 11.26 6.51
C GLU A 206 3.78 12.06 7.25
N VAL A 207 2.75 11.38 7.75
CA VAL A 207 1.69 11.99 8.54
C VAL A 207 2.23 12.42 9.91
N LEU A 208 2.21 13.72 10.18
CA LEU A 208 2.56 14.28 11.49
C LEU A 208 1.42 14.04 12.49
N TYR A 209 0.19 14.39 12.09
CA TYR A 209 -1.08 14.12 12.78
C TYR A 209 -2.28 14.42 11.87
N PHE A 210 -3.45 13.93 12.26
CA PHE A 210 -4.72 14.29 11.66
C PHE A 210 -5.42 15.34 12.51
N THR A 211 -6.25 16.20 11.91
CA THR A 211 -7.05 17.19 12.65
C THR A 211 -8.32 17.55 11.88
N ARG A 212 -9.27 18.16 12.57
CA ARG A 212 -10.47 18.74 11.95
C ARG A 212 -10.34 20.26 12.02
N LEU A 213 -10.42 20.94 10.88
CA LEU A 213 -10.35 22.39 10.79
C LEU A 213 -11.73 22.96 10.49
N ALA A 214 -12.18 23.97 11.23
CA ALA A 214 -13.40 24.67 10.90
C ALA A 214 -13.14 25.58 9.69
N VAL A 215 -13.86 25.33 8.59
CA VAL A 215 -13.79 26.11 7.36
C VAL A 215 -15.19 26.61 7.02
N LYS A 216 -15.28 27.85 6.51
CA LYS A 216 -16.52 28.41 5.99
C LYS A 216 -17.02 27.56 4.80
N ALA A 217 -18.31 27.26 4.76
CA ALA A 217 -18.94 26.57 3.65
C ALA A 217 -19.05 27.49 2.42
N ASP A 218 -19.00 26.91 1.22
CA ASP A 218 -19.09 27.64 -0.06
C ASP A 218 -20.55 28.01 -0.44
N THR A 219 -21.44 28.10 0.55
CA THR A 219 -22.86 28.44 0.38
C THR A 219 -23.07 29.95 0.53
N ASP A 220 -24.03 30.52 -0.21
CA ASP A 220 -24.43 31.95 -0.17
C ASP A 220 -24.94 32.46 1.19
N HIS A 221 -24.83 31.66 2.25
CA HIS A 221 -25.23 32.01 3.61
C HIS A 221 -23.97 32.18 4.47
N ASP A 222 -23.82 33.39 5.01
CA ASP A 222 -22.57 33.91 5.59
C ASP A 222 -22.10 33.17 6.87
N ASP A 223 -22.92 32.26 7.41
CA ASP A 223 -22.77 31.62 8.73
C ASP A 223 -22.62 30.09 8.73
N ASP A 224 -22.60 29.41 7.59
CA ASP A 224 -22.43 27.95 7.56
C ASP A 224 -20.95 27.55 7.69
N TRP A 225 -20.61 26.85 8.77
CA TRP A 225 -19.29 26.28 9.02
C TRP A 225 -19.32 24.76 8.83
N ARG A 226 -18.31 24.23 8.13
CA ARG A 226 -18.06 22.78 8.03
C ARG A 226 -16.70 22.42 8.60
N PHE A 227 -16.55 21.18 9.04
CA PHE A 227 -15.24 20.65 9.36
C PHE A 227 -14.58 20.10 8.10
N ALA A 228 -13.40 20.61 7.75
CA ALA A 228 -12.47 19.97 6.84
C ALA A 228 -11.62 18.97 7.64
N ASP A 229 -11.70 17.70 7.25
CA ASP A 229 -10.96 16.61 7.86
C ASP A 229 -9.63 16.46 7.12
N VAL A 230 -8.52 16.77 7.79
CA VAL A 230 -7.22 16.90 7.13
C VAL A 230 -6.12 16.11 7.83
N ALA A 231 -5.14 15.70 7.04
CA ALA A 231 -3.85 15.22 7.49
C ALA A 231 -2.81 16.34 7.33
N VAL A 232 -2.05 16.60 8.39
CA VAL A 232 -0.83 17.40 8.31
C VAL A 232 0.30 16.46 7.98
N ILE A 233 0.88 16.60 6.79
CA ILE A 233 1.89 15.67 6.28
C ILE A 233 3.18 16.42 5.96
N ARG A 234 4.31 15.77 6.21
CA ARG A 234 5.62 16.19 5.72
C ARG A 234 5.91 15.44 4.43
N MET A 235 6.24 16.16 3.37
CA MET A 235 6.29 15.60 2.02
C MET A 235 7.58 14.80 1.77
N TYR A 236 7.48 13.78 0.93
CA TYR A 236 8.63 13.28 0.20
C TYR A 236 8.73 13.99 -1.16
N SER A 237 9.93 14.02 -1.74
CA SER A 237 10.13 14.50 -3.11
C SER A 237 9.38 13.62 -4.12
N LEU A 238 9.28 14.10 -5.35
CA LEU A 238 9.00 13.19 -6.46
C LEU A 238 10.15 12.17 -6.59
N PRO A 239 9.87 10.95 -7.07
CA PRO A 239 10.89 9.95 -7.29
C PRO A 239 11.91 10.39 -8.35
N ASP A 240 13.14 9.91 -8.20
CA ASP A 240 14.15 10.04 -9.25
C ASP A 240 13.70 9.30 -10.53
N GLU A 241 13.43 10.05 -11.61
CA GLU A 241 12.85 9.52 -12.85
C GLU A 241 13.78 8.53 -13.54
N ASP A 242 15.10 8.74 -13.47
CA ASP A 242 16.07 7.88 -14.13
C ASP A 242 16.20 6.54 -13.42
N LEU A 243 16.30 6.54 -12.08
CA LEU A 243 16.29 5.32 -11.29
C LEU A 243 14.97 4.57 -11.43
N LEU A 244 13.85 5.28 -11.48
CA LEU A 244 12.54 4.69 -11.68
C LEU A 244 12.45 4.02 -13.06
N ARG A 245 12.95 4.66 -14.12
CA ARG A 245 12.99 4.10 -15.48
C ARG A 245 13.93 2.89 -15.57
N LEU A 246 15.14 3.01 -15.00
CA LEU A 246 16.15 1.93 -14.97
C LEU A 246 15.65 0.71 -14.19
N SER A 247 14.75 0.89 -13.23
CA SER A 247 14.17 -0.17 -12.43
C SER A 247 12.79 -0.65 -12.93
N SER A 248 12.43 -0.34 -14.19
CA SER A 248 11.13 -0.69 -14.77
C SER A 248 9.95 -0.27 -13.89
N HIS A 249 10.01 0.94 -13.35
CA HIS A 249 9.04 1.55 -12.44
C HIS A 249 8.88 0.85 -11.08
N THR A 250 9.88 0.07 -10.65
CA THR A 250 9.83 -0.67 -9.37
C THR A 250 10.37 0.15 -8.20
N VAL A 251 11.42 0.94 -8.40
CA VAL A 251 12.11 1.67 -7.32
C VAL A 251 11.75 3.15 -7.36
N ALA A 252 10.67 3.52 -6.68
CA ALA A 252 10.32 4.92 -6.45
C ALA A 252 11.14 5.48 -5.28
N SER A 253 12.36 5.95 -5.56
CA SER A 253 13.28 6.54 -4.58
C SER A 253 13.06 8.04 -4.44
N CYS A 254 12.76 8.50 -3.22
CA CYS A 254 12.45 9.89 -2.89
C CYS A 254 13.36 10.40 -1.76
N THR A 255 13.54 11.70 -1.64
CA THR A 255 14.13 12.35 -0.46
C THR A 255 13.03 12.83 0.48
N HIS A 256 13.33 12.92 1.79
CA HIS A 256 12.39 13.47 2.77
C HIS A 256 12.55 15.00 2.79
N LEU A 257 11.45 15.72 2.60
CA LEU A 257 11.46 17.19 2.52
C LEU A 257 11.07 17.78 3.87
N ASP A 258 11.58 18.97 4.18
CA ASP A 258 11.09 19.76 5.33
C ASP A 258 9.77 20.48 5.03
N THR A 259 9.23 20.35 3.81
CA THR A 259 7.96 20.97 3.41
C THR A 259 6.76 20.25 4.04
N VAL A 260 5.94 21.01 4.75
CA VAL A 260 4.66 20.55 5.29
C VAL A 260 3.51 20.94 4.36
N SER A 261 2.57 20.03 4.17
CA SER A 261 1.34 20.28 3.42
C SER A 261 0.12 19.79 4.19
N ILE A 262 -1.04 20.35 3.84
CA ILE A 262 -2.34 19.94 4.36
C ILE A 262 -3.06 19.19 3.24
N VAL A 263 -3.44 17.96 3.52
CA VAL A 263 -4.12 17.07 2.57
C VAL A 263 -5.45 16.63 3.17
N ASP A 264 -6.52 16.64 2.38
CA ASP A 264 -7.80 16.08 2.82
C ASP A 264 -7.61 14.58 3.10
N VAL A 265 -8.12 14.09 4.23
CA VAL A 265 -7.95 12.68 4.60
C VAL A 265 -8.50 11.72 3.55
N LYS A 266 -9.51 12.13 2.77
CA LYS A 266 -10.09 11.33 1.69
C LYS A 266 -9.17 11.19 0.48
N GLN A 267 -8.17 12.05 0.36
CA GLN A 267 -7.13 11.91 -0.67
C GLN A 267 -6.09 10.85 -0.28
N ILE A 268 -6.08 10.34 0.94
CA ILE A 268 -5.16 9.28 1.36
C ILE A 268 -5.66 7.94 0.84
N ILE A 269 -4.84 7.27 0.03
CA ILE A 269 -5.18 6.04 -0.68
C ILE A 269 -4.74 4.82 0.13
N SER A 270 -3.48 4.80 0.56
CA SER A 270 -2.89 3.66 1.28
C SER A 270 -1.76 4.09 2.21
N ILE A 271 -1.44 3.22 3.16
CA ILE A 271 -0.21 3.28 3.95
C ILE A 271 0.90 2.63 3.14
N VAL A 272 1.99 3.35 2.99
CA VAL A 272 3.22 2.86 2.36
C VAL A 272 4.35 2.74 3.38
N VAL A 273 5.34 1.94 3.06
CA VAL A 273 6.61 1.93 3.78
C VAL A 273 7.60 2.76 2.97
N MET A 274 8.31 3.66 3.64
CA MET A 274 9.41 4.42 3.05
C MET A 274 10.69 3.86 3.66
N VAL A 275 11.37 2.99 2.92
CA VAL A 275 12.53 2.24 3.41
C VAL A 275 13.78 3.08 3.18
N PRO A 276 14.54 3.44 4.23
CA PRO A 276 15.77 4.20 4.07
C PRO A 276 16.80 3.39 3.28
N HIS A 277 17.44 4.04 2.32
CA HIS A 277 18.54 3.48 1.53
C HIS A 277 19.48 4.59 1.06
N ARG A 278 20.61 4.22 0.45
CA ARG A 278 21.63 5.19 0.03
C ARG A 278 22.15 4.88 -1.38
N PRO A 279 21.32 5.07 -2.43
CA PRO A 279 21.68 4.72 -3.80
C PRO A 279 22.72 5.68 -4.38
N THR A 280 23.53 5.18 -5.30
CA THR A 280 24.25 6.02 -6.26
C THR A 280 23.32 6.27 -7.43
N LEU A 281 22.84 7.49 -7.56
CA LEU A 281 21.93 7.90 -8.63
C LEU A 281 22.65 7.87 -9.99
N PRO A 282 21.90 7.83 -11.10
CA PRO A 282 22.47 7.91 -12.45
C PRO A 282 23.29 9.19 -12.70
N SER A 283 23.04 10.25 -11.93
CA SER A 283 23.85 11.48 -11.89
C SER A 283 25.25 11.28 -11.28
N GLY A 284 25.53 10.13 -10.69
CA GLY A 284 26.77 9.81 -9.97
C GLY A 284 26.76 10.24 -8.50
N VAL A 285 25.72 10.94 -8.04
CA VAL A 285 25.60 11.39 -6.65
C VAL A 285 25.09 10.25 -5.77
N THR A 286 25.71 10.07 -4.60
CA THR A 286 25.24 9.14 -3.58
C THR A 286 24.62 9.92 -2.43
N GLU A 287 23.34 9.73 -2.19
CA GLU A 287 22.57 10.47 -1.19
C GLU A 287 21.64 9.57 -0.38
N ASP A 288 21.22 10.05 0.80
CA ASP A 288 20.28 9.35 1.65
C ASP A 288 18.86 9.55 1.12
N CYS A 289 18.22 8.46 0.71
CA CYS A 289 16.89 8.45 0.15
C CYS A 289 15.98 7.47 0.90
N PHE A 290 14.73 7.41 0.46
CA PHE A 290 13.76 6.42 0.88
C PHE A 290 13.08 5.86 -0.37
N PHE A 291 13.05 4.53 -0.54
CA PHE A 291 12.25 3.93 -1.59
C PHE A 291 10.90 3.46 -1.04
N MET A 292 9.86 3.67 -1.84
CA MET A 292 8.50 3.32 -1.47
C MET A 292 8.26 1.82 -1.66
N VAL A 293 7.61 1.19 -0.68
CA VAL A 293 7.13 -0.18 -0.73
C VAL A 293 5.69 -0.23 -0.24
N GLU A 294 4.78 -0.76 -1.04
CA GLU A 294 3.42 -1.05 -0.58
C GLU A 294 3.41 -2.19 0.43
N LYS A 295 2.44 -2.14 1.35
CA LYS A 295 2.23 -3.26 2.25
C LYS A 295 1.91 -4.53 1.43
N PRO A 296 2.65 -5.64 1.62
CA PRO A 296 2.31 -6.91 0.97
C PRO A 296 0.87 -7.32 1.27
N GLY A 297 0.12 -7.74 0.24
CA GLY A 297 -1.33 -7.97 0.33
C GLY A 297 -2.18 -6.76 -0.06
N LEU A 298 -1.60 -5.68 -0.60
CA LEU A 298 -2.33 -4.65 -1.34
C LEU A 298 -2.12 -4.82 -2.85
N ASP A 299 -3.02 -4.25 -3.65
CA ASP A 299 -2.91 -4.17 -5.11
C ASP A 299 -1.62 -3.43 -5.53
N VAL A 300 -1.13 -3.64 -6.78
CA VAL A 300 0.15 -3.04 -7.23
C VAL A 300 0.00 -1.54 -7.06
N SER A 301 1.06 -0.85 -6.60
CA SER A 301 1.10 0.59 -6.77
C SER A 301 0.96 0.89 -8.27
N ASN A 302 -0.26 1.20 -8.72
CA ASN A 302 -0.39 1.89 -9.97
C ASN A 302 0.22 3.28 -9.74
N LEU A 303 1.40 3.46 -10.30
CA LEU A 303 2.16 4.69 -10.25
C LEU A 303 1.72 5.66 -11.36
N GLY A 304 0.66 5.33 -12.10
CA GLY A 304 0.10 6.14 -13.17
C GLY A 304 0.94 6.14 -14.45
N VAL A 305 1.89 5.21 -14.60
CA VAL A 305 2.76 5.13 -15.78
C VAL A 305 2.42 3.90 -16.60
N PRO A 306 2.09 4.05 -17.90
CA PRO A 306 1.98 2.93 -18.81
C PRO A 306 3.35 2.30 -19.02
N TYR A 307 3.44 0.97 -18.96
CA TYR A 307 4.62 0.27 -19.45
C TYR A 307 4.76 0.56 -20.95
N GLY A 308 5.84 1.25 -21.33
CA GLY A 308 6.07 1.70 -22.69
C GLY A 308 5.98 0.52 -23.65
N HIS A 309 4.95 0.53 -24.48
CA HIS A 309 4.79 -0.43 -25.56
C HIS A 309 5.93 -0.20 -26.54
N GLY A 310 6.82 -1.18 -26.70
CA GLY A 310 7.57 -1.29 -27.94
C GLY A 310 6.54 -1.41 -29.05
N ALA A 311 6.47 -0.40 -29.91
CA ALA A 311 5.68 -0.43 -31.12
C ALA A 311 6.11 -1.67 -31.92
N GLY A 312 5.29 -2.72 -31.87
CA GLY A 312 5.31 -3.74 -32.90
C GLY A 312 4.80 -3.06 -34.16
N GLU A 313 5.70 -2.89 -35.12
CA GLU A 313 5.41 -2.45 -36.47
C GLU A 313 4.35 -3.40 -37.07
N ASP A 314 3.10 -2.96 -37.09
CA ASP A 314 2.12 -3.48 -38.04
C ASP A 314 2.51 -2.91 -39.41
N ASN A 315 3.41 -3.61 -40.10
CA ASN A 315 3.62 -3.44 -41.54
C ASN A 315 3.35 -4.76 -42.23
N ASP A 316 2.25 -4.73 -42.99
CA ASP A 316 1.99 -5.37 -44.27
C ASP A 316 2.30 -6.86 -44.42
N ASP A 317 1.23 -7.64 -44.56
CA ASP A 317 1.14 -8.55 -45.70
C ASP A 317 0.00 -8.09 -46.61
N ASN A 318 0.41 -7.62 -47.79
CA ASN A 318 -0.40 -7.46 -48.97
C ASN A 318 -0.91 -8.83 -49.43
N ASP A 319 -2.20 -8.93 -49.72
CA ASP A 319 -2.69 -9.80 -50.79
C ASP A 319 -3.78 -9.03 -51.56
N ILE A 320 -3.35 -8.45 -52.69
CA ILE A 320 -4.19 -8.01 -53.80
C ILE A 320 -4.07 -9.07 -54.90
N ASP A 321 -5.20 -9.24 -55.61
CA ASP A 321 -5.44 -9.98 -56.87
C ASP A 321 -5.88 -11.45 -56.71
N ASN A 322 -6.91 -11.97 -57.39
CA ASN A 322 -7.85 -11.44 -58.38
C ASN A 322 -8.88 -12.57 -58.65
N GLU A 323 -10.05 -12.17 -59.16
CA GLU A 323 -10.89 -12.86 -60.17
C GLU A 323 -12.38 -12.88 -59.81
N GLY A 324 -13.13 -12.05 -60.55
CA GLY A 324 -14.56 -12.22 -60.67
C GLY A 324 -14.93 -13.39 -61.56
N ILE A 325 -16.16 -13.88 -61.40
CA ILE A 325 -17.02 -14.45 -62.44
C ILE A 325 -18.46 -14.34 -61.89
N GLU A 326 -19.30 -13.69 -62.72
CA GLU A 326 -20.77 -13.56 -62.72
C GLU A 326 -21.51 -12.98 -61.49
#